data_AF-A0A562SMQ0-F1
#
_entry.id   AF-A0A562SMQ0-F1
#
_cell.length_a   1.000
_cell.length_b   1.000
_cell.length_c   1.000
_cell.angle_alpha   90.00
_cell.angle_beta   90.00
_cell.angle_gamma   90.00
#
_symmetry.space_group_name_H-M   'P 1'
#
loop_
_entity.id
_entity.type
_entity.pdbx_description
1 polymer ?
#
loop_
_entity_poly.entity_id
_entity_poly.type
_entity_poly.pdbx_seq_one_letter_code
_entity_poly.pdbx_strand_id
1 'polypeptide(L)'
;MNKPEKLPLSISRARLIAYWIFTGFLVFECVYAATWCFNWLNKGYYNRLMEQIGFPAYFPYILGTATLLAAPVFVLPRLALFKEWAYFGMAMIYIGGITCHLYVADGVKTIFPALFFLSITIGSWALRPPSRKLQDSNQRPSTP
;
A
#
# COMPACT_ATOMS: atom_id res chain seq x y z
N MET A 1 16.68 42.11 8.75
CA MET A 1 15.32 41.77 8.29
C MET A 1 15.18 40.26 8.37
N ASN A 2 14.73 39.74 9.52
CA ASN A 2 14.64 38.30 9.77
C ASN A 2 13.46 37.73 8.98
N LYS A 3 13.75 36.84 8.03
CA LYS A 3 12.75 36.07 7.30
C LYS A 3 11.97 35.24 8.32
N PRO A 4 10.62 35.25 8.34
CA PRO A 4 9.87 34.45 9.30
C PRO A 4 10.21 32.98 9.06
N GLU A 5 10.77 32.35 10.09
CA GLU A 5 10.98 30.92 10.19
C GLU A 5 9.62 30.25 9.90
N LYS A 6 9.54 29.48 8.81
CA LYS A 6 8.29 28.80 8.43
C LYS A 6 7.97 27.79 9.53
N LEU A 7 7.05 28.14 10.43
CA LEU A 7 6.48 27.23 11.41
C LEU A 7 6.11 25.91 10.74
N PRO A 8 6.45 24.75 11.32
CA PRO A 8 6.10 23.46 10.74
C PRO A 8 4.58 23.40 10.55
N LEU A 9 4.14 23.14 9.31
CA LEU A 9 2.72 23.07 8.97
C LEU A 9 2.02 22.08 9.92
N SER A 10 1.19 22.60 10.83
CA SER A 10 0.39 21.78 11.71
C SER A 10 -0.62 21.00 10.86
N ILE A 11 -0.58 19.68 10.93
CA ILE A 11 -1.56 18.84 10.22
C ILE A 11 -2.90 19.00 10.93
N SER A 12 -3.97 19.20 10.16
CA SER A 12 -5.32 19.22 10.75
C SER A 12 -5.66 17.85 11.37
N ARG A 13 -6.31 17.85 12.53
CA ARG A 13 -6.74 16.62 13.21
C ARG A 13 -7.57 15.72 12.29
N ALA A 14 -8.42 16.31 11.45
CA ALA A 14 -9.21 15.61 10.45
C ALA A 14 -8.35 14.84 9.43
N ARG A 15 -7.28 15.46 8.91
CA ARG A 15 -6.35 14.80 7.98
C ARG A 15 -5.63 13.63 8.65
N LEU A 16 -5.24 13.77 9.91
CA LEU A 16 -4.59 12.71 10.66
C LEU A 16 -5.54 11.53 10.91
N ILE A 17 -6.78 11.81 11.30
CA ILE A 17 -7.83 10.78 11.47
C ILE A 17 -8.07 10.06 10.15
N ALA A 18 -8.27 10.80 9.05
CA ALA A 18 -8.45 10.21 7.73
C ALA A 18 -7.25 9.34 7.33
N TYR A 19 -6.01 9.82 7.52
CA TYR A 19 -4.82 9.02 7.27
C TYR A 19 -4.83 7.69 8.03
N TRP A 20 -5.18 7.69 9.31
CA TRP A 20 -5.21 6.47 10.11
C TRP A 20 -6.36 5.53 9.76
N ILE A 21 -7.52 6.06 9.35
CA ILE A 21 -8.62 5.24 8.80
C ILE A 21 -8.13 4.51 7.54
N PHE A 22 -7.59 5.25 6.56
CA PHE A 22 -7.07 4.67 5.32
C PHE A 22 -5.94 3.67 5.58
N THR A 23 -5.03 4.00 6.51
CA THR A 23 -3.93 3.11 6.89
C THR A 23 -4.43 1.84 7.58
N GLY A 24 -5.44 1.94 8.45
CA GLY A 24 -6.07 0.79 9.09
C GLY A 24 -6.70 -0.16 8.09
N PHE A 25 -7.45 0.36 7.11
CA PHE A 25 -7.99 -0.44 6.01
C PHE A 25 -6.90 -1.11 5.18
N LEU A 26 -5.81 -0.38 4.87
CA LEU A 26 -4.70 -0.93 4.10
C LEU A 26 -3.97 -2.05 4.85
N VAL A 27 -3.77 -1.90 6.16
CA VAL A 27 -3.16 -2.94 7.01
C VAL A 27 -4.05 -4.17 7.11
N PHE A 28 -5.36 -3.97 7.29
CA PHE A 28 -6.34 -5.06 7.27
C PHE A 28 -6.31 -5.81 5.93
N GLU A 29 -6.32 -5.07 4.83
CA GLU A 29 -6.24 -5.63 3.49
C GLU A 29 -4.97 -6.45 3.32
N CYS A 30 -3.80 -5.95 3.75
CA CYS A 30 -2.54 -6.65 3.57
C CYS A 30 -2.56 -8.05 4.20
N VAL A 31 -3.15 -8.15 5.40
CA VAL A 31 -3.32 -9.43 6.11
C VAL A 31 -4.35 -10.30 5.39
N TYR A 32 -5.48 -9.72 4.97
CA TYR A 32 -6.51 -10.45 4.22
C TYR A 32 -5.97 -11.01 2.90
N ALA A 33 -5.27 -10.19 2.11
CA ALA A 33 -4.61 -10.56 0.88
C ALA A 33 -3.57 -11.68 1.09
N ALA A 34 -2.77 -11.61 2.17
CA ALA A 34 -1.84 -12.67 2.52
C ALA A 34 -2.56 -14.00 2.77
N THR A 35 -3.68 -13.99 3.51
CA THR A 35 -4.46 -15.21 3.76
C THR A 35 -5.06 -15.80 2.48
N TRP A 36 -5.40 -14.94 1.51
CA TRP A 36 -5.85 -15.36 0.19
C TRP A 36 -4.71 -15.96 -0.64
N CYS A 37 -3.55 -15.31 -0.65
CA CYS A 37 -2.34 -15.78 -1.32
C CYS A 37 -1.86 -17.14 -0.77
N PHE A 38 -1.95 -17.35 0.54
CA PHE A 38 -1.66 -18.63 1.19
C PHE A 38 -2.79 -19.65 1.11
N ASN A 39 -3.86 -19.32 0.41
CA ASN A 39 -4.99 -20.20 0.16
C ASN A 39 -5.80 -20.60 1.41
N TRP A 40 -5.73 -19.83 2.50
CA TRP A 40 -6.43 -20.15 3.75
C TRP A 40 -7.93 -19.88 3.67
N LEU A 41 -8.34 -18.88 2.89
CA LEU A 41 -9.74 -18.42 2.82
C LEU A 41 -10.47 -18.74 1.51
N ASN A 42 -9.77 -19.24 0.47
CA ASN A 42 -10.35 -19.38 -0.87
C ASN A 42 -10.34 -20.81 -1.48
N LYS A 43 -10.03 -21.85 -0.68
CA LYS A 43 -10.21 -23.28 -1.05
C LYS A 43 -9.58 -23.68 -2.40
N GLY A 44 -8.40 -23.17 -2.69
CA GLY A 44 -7.57 -23.43 -3.87
C GLY A 44 -7.89 -22.53 -5.06
N TYR A 45 -8.86 -21.62 -4.94
CA TYR A 45 -9.29 -20.78 -6.06
C TYR A 45 -8.14 -19.94 -6.62
N TYR A 46 -7.39 -19.27 -5.75
CA TYR A 46 -6.34 -18.36 -6.19
C TYR A 46 -5.20 -19.08 -6.92
N ASN A 47 -4.81 -20.26 -6.42
CA ASN A 47 -3.78 -21.08 -7.09
C ASN A 47 -4.24 -21.57 -8.47
N ARG A 48 -5.50 -22.02 -8.59
CA ARG A 48 -6.06 -22.43 -9.89
C ARG A 48 -6.10 -21.28 -10.88
N LEU A 49 -6.51 -20.09 -10.43
CA LEU A 49 -6.51 -18.89 -11.27
C LEU A 49 -5.09 -18.60 -11.79
N MET A 50 -4.09 -18.64 -10.91
CA MET A 50 -2.69 -18.38 -11.27
C MET A 50 -2.12 -19.43 -12.23
N GLU A 51 -2.48 -20.69 -12.05
CA GLU A 51 -2.12 -21.77 -12.97
C GLU A 51 -2.74 -21.56 -14.36
N GLN A 52 -4.01 -21.14 -14.43
CA GLN A 52 -4.69 -20.84 -15.71
C GLN A 52 -4.01 -19.73 -16.50
N ILE A 53 -3.43 -18.73 -15.83
CA ILE A 53 -2.68 -17.63 -16.46
C ILE A 53 -1.19 -17.93 -16.63
N GLY A 54 -0.74 -19.15 -16.33
CA GLY A 54 0.64 -19.61 -16.54
C GLY A 54 1.65 -19.18 -15.48
N PHE A 55 1.19 -18.70 -14.32
CA PHE A 55 2.08 -18.37 -13.20
C PHE A 55 2.46 -19.63 -12.40
N PRO A 56 3.70 -19.71 -11.90
CA PRO A 56 4.15 -20.86 -11.14
C PRO A 56 3.50 -20.90 -9.74
N ALA A 57 3.31 -22.10 -9.20
CA ALA A 57 2.60 -22.33 -7.93
C ALA A 57 3.20 -21.62 -6.70
N TYR A 58 4.49 -21.28 -6.73
CA TYR A 58 5.14 -20.53 -5.64
C TYR A 58 4.81 -19.03 -5.65
N PHE A 59 4.35 -18.49 -6.78
CA PHE A 59 4.17 -17.04 -6.97
C PHE A 59 3.17 -16.40 -5.99
N PRO A 60 1.99 -17.00 -5.74
CA PRO A 60 1.09 -16.54 -4.68
C PRO A 60 1.76 -16.41 -3.32
N TYR A 61 2.61 -17.37 -2.95
CA TYR A 61 3.28 -17.33 -1.64
C TYR A 61 4.25 -16.15 -1.53
N ILE A 62 4.98 -15.82 -2.60
CA ILE A 62 5.83 -14.62 -2.63
C ILE A 62 4.99 -13.35 -2.45
N LEU A 63 3.86 -13.24 -3.17
CA LEU A 63 2.95 -12.10 -3.04
C LEU A 63 2.39 -12.00 -1.61
N GLY A 64 1.92 -13.11 -1.05
CA GLY A 64 1.36 -13.16 0.30
C GLY A 64 2.38 -12.80 1.38
N THR A 65 3.62 -13.24 1.25
CA THR A 65 4.70 -12.82 2.16
C THR A 65 4.99 -11.33 2.01
N ALA A 66 5.04 -10.80 0.79
CA ALA A 66 5.30 -9.40 0.55
C ALA A 66 4.20 -8.49 1.12
N THR A 67 2.92 -8.82 0.90
CA THR A 67 1.80 -8.05 1.48
C THR A 67 1.80 -8.13 3.00
N LEU A 68 2.08 -9.30 3.58
CA LEU A 68 2.15 -9.46 5.03
C LEU A 68 3.27 -8.61 5.66
N LEU A 69 4.43 -8.48 4.98
CA LEU A 69 5.52 -7.61 5.41
C LEU A 69 5.19 -6.11 5.24
N ALA A 70 4.33 -5.74 4.30
CA ALA A 70 3.91 -4.35 4.10
C ALA A 70 3.07 -3.82 5.29
N ALA A 71 2.26 -4.67 5.92
CA ALA A 71 1.40 -4.31 7.05
C ALA A 71 2.16 -3.60 8.21
N PRO A 72 3.21 -4.18 8.81
CA PRO A 72 3.97 -3.50 9.86
C PRO A 72 4.69 -2.24 9.35
N VAL A 73 5.12 -2.22 8.08
CA VAL A 73 5.78 -1.03 7.49
C VAL A 73 4.82 0.17 7.48
N PHE A 74 3.53 -0.02 7.21
CA PHE A 74 2.56 1.07 7.26
C PHE A 74 2.36 1.63 8.67
N VAL A 75 2.35 0.77 9.70
CA VAL A 75 2.10 1.17 11.09
C VAL A 75 3.33 1.79 11.75
N LEU A 76 4.49 1.15 11.63
CA LEU A 76 5.69 1.50 12.39
C LEU A 76 6.18 2.94 12.10
N PRO A 77 6.66 3.67 13.11
CA PRO A 77 7.28 4.97 12.91
C PRO A 77 8.67 4.82 12.27
N ARG A 78 9.21 5.92 11.70
CA ARG A 78 10.61 6.05 11.21
C ARG A 78 11.05 5.18 10.02
N LEU A 79 10.15 4.43 9.39
CA LEU A 79 10.44 3.66 8.18
C LEU A 79 10.11 4.43 6.88
N ALA A 80 10.53 5.69 6.77
CA ALA A 80 10.07 6.58 5.69
C ALA A 80 10.38 6.04 4.28
N LEU A 81 11.57 5.49 4.05
CA LEU A 81 11.93 4.88 2.77
C LEU A 81 11.07 3.63 2.50
N PHE A 82 11.08 2.66 3.42
CA PHE A 82 10.30 1.43 3.27
C PHE A 82 8.80 1.68 3.10
N LYS A 83 8.25 2.76 3.67
CA LYS A 83 6.86 3.16 3.42
C LYS A 83 6.63 3.47 1.94
N GLU A 84 7.51 4.21 1.28
CA GLU A 84 7.38 4.47 -0.17
C GLU A 84 7.41 3.18 -0.97
N TRP A 85 8.33 2.27 -0.65
CA TRP A 85 8.40 0.96 -1.29
C TRP A 85 7.14 0.13 -1.04
N ALA A 86 6.59 0.17 0.18
CA ALA A 86 5.34 -0.52 0.51
C ALA A 86 4.14 0.07 -0.26
N TYR A 87 4.01 1.40 -0.32
CA TYR A 87 2.96 2.04 -1.11
C TYR A 87 3.07 1.70 -2.61
N PHE A 88 4.29 1.76 -3.16
CA PHE A 88 4.54 1.40 -4.55
C PHE A 88 4.23 -0.09 -4.82
N GLY A 89 4.74 -0.99 -3.97
CA GLY A 89 4.51 -2.43 -4.09
C GLY A 89 3.02 -2.78 -4.04
N MET A 90 2.27 -2.23 -3.08
CA MET A 90 0.83 -2.43 -3.00
C MET A 90 0.10 -1.89 -4.24
N ALA A 91 0.44 -0.69 -4.70
CA ALA A 91 -0.14 -0.14 -5.92
C ALA A 91 0.10 -1.06 -7.14
N MET A 92 1.31 -1.59 -7.30
CA MET A 92 1.65 -2.53 -8.36
C MET A 92 0.88 -3.86 -8.25
N ILE A 93 0.68 -4.38 -7.04
CA ILE A 93 -0.14 -5.59 -6.82
C ILE A 93 -1.57 -5.36 -7.29
N TYR A 94 -2.19 -4.23 -6.96
CA TYR A 94 -3.56 -3.94 -7.41
C TYR A 94 -3.64 -3.69 -8.91
N ILE A 95 -2.69 -2.95 -9.49
CA ILE A 95 -2.61 -2.76 -10.95
C ILE A 95 -2.45 -4.11 -11.67
N GLY A 96 -1.61 -4.99 -11.13
CA GLY A 96 -1.44 -6.36 -11.62
C GLY A 96 -2.74 -7.15 -11.55
N GLY A 97 -3.44 -7.13 -10.41
CA GLY A 97 -4.75 -7.78 -10.24
C GLY A 97 -5.80 -7.27 -11.23
N ILE A 98 -5.90 -5.95 -11.43
CA ILE A 98 -6.77 -5.34 -12.44
C ILE A 98 -6.42 -5.88 -13.83
N THR A 99 -5.14 -5.90 -14.17
CA THR A 99 -4.65 -6.37 -15.48
C THR A 99 -4.96 -7.85 -15.68
N CYS A 100 -4.79 -8.69 -14.65
CA CYS A 100 -5.13 -10.11 -14.72
C CYS A 100 -6.63 -10.33 -14.96
N HIS A 101 -7.51 -9.63 -14.23
CA HIS A 101 -8.96 -9.73 -14.43
C HIS A 101 -9.39 -9.24 -15.82
N LEU A 102 -8.76 -8.17 -16.33
CA LEU A 102 -8.99 -7.70 -17.70
C LEU A 102 -8.52 -8.74 -18.74
N TYR A 103 -7.38 -9.39 -18.52
CA TYR A 103 -6.84 -10.42 -19.41
C TYR A 103 -7.71 -11.68 -19.45
N VAL A 104 -8.17 -12.15 -18.30
CA VAL A 104 -9.05 -13.34 -18.19
C VAL A 104 -10.49 -13.04 -18.61
N ALA A 105 -10.87 -11.76 -18.67
CA ALA A 105 -12.20 -11.29 -19.02
C ALA A 105 -13.31 -11.88 -18.13
N ASP A 106 -13.04 -12.05 -16.84
CA ASP A 106 -13.96 -12.67 -15.85
C ASP A 106 -15.03 -11.71 -15.30
N GLY A 107 -15.13 -10.51 -15.90
CA GLY A 107 -16.21 -9.55 -15.71
C GLY A 107 -15.84 -8.38 -14.78
N VAL A 108 -16.30 -7.17 -15.11
CA VAL A 108 -15.89 -5.91 -14.43
C VAL A 108 -16.06 -5.91 -12.91
N LYS A 109 -16.95 -6.75 -12.36
CA LYS A 109 -17.18 -6.87 -10.91
C LYS A 109 -15.94 -7.38 -10.16
N THR A 110 -15.10 -8.19 -10.79
CA THR A 110 -13.87 -8.74 -10.19
C THR A 110 -12.77 -7.68 -10.05
N ILE A 111 -12.84 -6.61 -10.84
CA ILE A 111 -11.88 -5.49 -10.83
C ILE A 111 -12.13 -4.52 -9.67
N PHE A 112 -13.38 -4.38 -9.22
CA PHE A 112 -13.78 -3.40 -8.19
C PHE A 112 -12.96 -3.48 -6.90
N PRO A 113 -12.71 -4.66 -6.29
CA PRO A 113 -11.89 -4.75 -5.09
C PRO A 113 -10.49 -4.16 -5.30
N ALA A 114 -9.83 -4.49 -6.40
CA ALA A 114 -8.48 -3.99 -6.69
C ALA A 114 -8.46 -2.47 -6.93
N LEU A 115 -9.44 -1.92 -7.65
CA LEU A 115 -9.58 -0.46 -7.82
C LEU A 115 -9.85 0.27 -6.50
N PHE A 116 -10.70 -0.31 -5.65
CA PHE A 116 -11.05 0.26 -4.36
C PHE A 116 -9.81 0.35 -3.46
N PHE A 117 -9.05 -0.74 -3.34
CA PHE A 117 -7.85 -0.76 -2.50
C PHE A 117 -6.68 0.02 -3.10
N LEU A 118 -6.57 0.12 -4.42
CA LEU A 118 -5.65 1.06 -5.07
C LEU A 118 -5.97 2.51 -4.67
N SER A 119 -7.26 2.87 -4.68
CA SER A 119 -7.72 4.21 -4.28
C SER A 119 -7.41 4.49 -2.81
N ILE A 120 -7.61 3.51 -1.92
CA ILE A 120 -7.22 3.61 -0.51
C ILE A 120 -5.71 3.78 -0.36
N THR A 121 -4.92 3.04 -1.12
CA THR A 121 -3.44 3.11 -1.06
C THR A 121 -2.95 4.50 -1.44
N ILE A 122 -3.46 5.06 -2.54
CA ILE A 122 -3.14 6.42 -2.99
C ILE A 122 -3.63 7.46 -1.97
N GLY A 123 -4.85 7.29 -1.44
CA GLY A 123 -5.41 8.18 -0.42
C GLY A 123 -4.58 8.20 0.87
N SER A 124 -4.20 7.02 1.38
CA SER A 124 -3.30 6.88 2.53
C SER A 124 -1.96 7.57 2.29
N TRP A 125 -1.36 7.35 1.12
CA TRP A 125 -0.09 7.96 0.73
C TRP A 125 -0.17 9.49 0.67
N ALA A 126 -1.22 10.04 0.05
CA ALA A 126 -1.42 11.48 -0.08
C ALA A 126 -1.66 12.17 1.28
N LEU A 127 -2.44 11.52 2.17
CA LEU A 127 -2.78 12.06 3.48
C LEU A 127 -1.63 11.94 4.50
N ARG A 128 -0.60 11.14 4.21
CA ARG A 128 0.51 10.83 5.12
C ARG A 128 1.16 12.07 5.76
N PRO A 129 1.34 12.07 7.10
CA PRO A 129 2.04 13.13 7.83
C PRO A 129 3.47 13.40 7.33
N PRO A 130 3.98 14.66 7.39
CA PRO A 130 5.36 14.98 7.01
C PRO A 130 6.41 14.19 7.79
N SER A 131 6.17 13.87 9.07
CA SER A 131 7.06 13.04 9.90
C SER A 131 7.22 11.60 9.39
N ARG A 132 6.36 11.16 8.46
CA ARG A 132 6.39 9.85 7.82
C ARG A 132 6.82 9.92 6.36
N LYS A 133 7.18 11.11 5.85
CA LYS A 133 7.76 11.29 4.51
C LYS A 133 9.29 11.28 4.60
N LEU A 134 9.93 10.92 3.50
CA LEU A 134 11.37 11.14 3.35
C LEU A 134 11.63 12.65 3.47
N GLN A 135 12.53 13.02 4.39
CA GLN A 135 12.97 14.40 4.53
C GLN A 135 13.98 14.70 3.43
N ASP A 136 13.78 15.81 2.74
CA ASP A 136 14.75 16.30 1.76
C ASP A 136 15.98 16.82 2.50
N SER A 137 17.14 16.17 2.31
CA SER A 137 18.40 16.58 2.92
C SER A 137 18.87 17.97 2.47
N ASN A 138 18.34 18.50 1.35
CA ASN A 138 18.62 19.87 0.89
C ASN A 138 17.93 20.97 1.73
N GLN A 139 17.08 20.62 2.69
CA GLN A 139 16.48 21.60 3.62
C GLN A 139 17.17 21.67 4.98
N ARG A 140 18.31 21.00 5.16
CA ARG A 140 19.17 21.23 6.33
C ARG A 140 19.76 22.64 6.21
N PRO A 141 19.57 23.52 7.21
CA PRO A 141 20.35 24.75 7.27
C PRO A 141 21.83 24.35 7.27
N SER A 142 22.62 24.92 6.36
CA SER A 142 24.07 24.86 6.45
C SER A 142 24.47 25.52 7.76
N THR A 143 24.75 24.72 8.79
CA THR A 143 25.32 25.21 10.05
C THR A 143 26.70 25.78 9.73
N PRO A 144 26.98 27.05 10.09
CA PRO A 144 28.33 27.60 10.01
C PRO A 144 29.28 26.91 10.98
#